data_AF-A0A2D5PQH6-F1
#
_entry.id   AF-A0A2D5PQH6-F1
#
_cell.length_a   1.000
_cell.length_b   1.000
_cell.length_c   1.000
_cell.angle_alpha   90.00
_cell.angle_beta   90.00
_cell.angle_gamma   90.00
#
_symmetry.space_group_name_H-M   'P 1'
#
loop_
_entity.id
_entity.type
_entity.pdbx_description
1 polymer ?
#
loop_
_entity_poly.entity_id
_entity_poly.type
_entity_poly.pdbx_seq_one_letter_code
_entity_poly.pdbx_strand_id
1 'polypeptide(L)'
;MIQRKLTLVMENKPGALARVVGLFHQRGYNIDSLHVDPIEDFGPFRFIEDELGIKFQVGEVSRLTIRTTVGDKLMRQILRQINKLIEVIAVSDEESTYLKGILRNENLL
;
A
#
# COMPACT_ATOMS: atom_id res chain seq x y z
N MET A 1 -12.40 14.90 10.52
CA MET A 1 -11.34 13.88 10.28
C MET A 1 -11.90 12.56 10.75
N ILE A 2 -11.68 11.47 10.02
CA ILE A 2 -12.15 10.13 10.40
C ILE A 2 -11.00 9.14 10.31
N GLN A 3 -11.11 8.02 11.02
CA GLN A 3 -10.12 6.96 10.94
C GLN A 3 -10.20 6.28 9.57
N ARG A 4 -9.04 6.13 8.92
CA ARG A 4 -8.85 5.53 7.61
C ARG A 4 -7.88 4.36 7.71
N LYS A 5 -8.03 3.38 6.83
CA LYS A 5 -7.14 2.22 6.70
C LYS A 5 -6.59 2.15 5.28
N LEU A 6 -5.27 2.01 5.19
CA LEU A 6 -4.57 1.71 3.95
C LEU A 6 -4.01 0.30 4.00
N THR A 7 -4.13 -0.42 2.90
CA THR A 7 -3.43 -1.70 2.69
C THR A 7 -2.50 -1.54 1.50
N LEU A 8 -1.26 -1.99 1.63
CA LEU A 8 -0.26 -2.00 0.57
C LEU A 8 0.24 -3.41 0.35
N VAL A 9 0.53 -3.74 -0.91
CA VAL A 9 1.44 -4.81 -1.29
C VAL A 9 2.71 -4.16 -1.82
N MET A 10 3.84 -4.48 -1.22
CA MET A 10 5.12 -3.86 -1.54
C MET A 10 6.25 -4.89 -1.60
N GLU A 11 7.32 -4.55 -2.30
CA GLU A 11 8.54 -5.34 -2.31
C GLU A 11 9.15 -5.42 -0.90
N ASN A 12 9.49 -6.62 -0.48
CA ASN A 12 10.18 -6.87 0.79
C ASN A 12 11.70 -6.70 0.59
N LYS A 13 12.12 -5.44 0.46
CA LYS A 13 13.54 -5.06 0.26
C LYS A 13 14.00 -4.02 1.28
N PRO A 14 15.30 -3.97 1.59
CA PRO A 14 15.86 -2.95 2.48
C PRO A 14 15.43 -1.53 2.11
N GLY A 15 14.95 -0.78 3.10
CA GLY A 15 14.53 0.61 2.95
C GLY A 15 13.13 0.83 2.37
N ALA A 16 12.44 -0.21 1.87
CA ALA A 16 11.10 -0.06 1.32
C ALA A 16 10.11 0.47 2.38
N LEU A 17 10.08 -0.16 3.57
CA LEU A 17 9.24 0.30 4.69
C LEU A 17 9.60 1.73 5.11
N ALA A 18 10.89 2.04 5.21
CA ALA A 18 11.37 3.36 5.60
C ALA A 18 10.92 4.45 4.64
N ARG A 19 10.85 4.17 3.32
CA ARG A 19 10.33 5.12 2.33
C ARG A 19 8.82 5.37 2.51
N VAL A 20 8.03 4.33 2.75
CA VAL A 20 6.60 4.49 3.03
C VAL A 20 6.38 5.32 4.29
N VAL A 21 7.03 4.96 5.41
CA VAL A 21 6.89 5.70 6.68
C VAL A 21 7.45 7.12 6.57
N GLY A 22 8.56 7.31 5.86
CA GLY A 22 9.18 8.61 5.60
C GLY A 22 8.23 9.57 4.88
N LEU A 23 7.38 9.08 3.98
CA LEU A 23 6.36 9.87 3.30
C LEU A 23 5.33 10.46 4.28
N PHE A 24 4.90 9.69 5.27
CA PHE A 24 4.00 10.17 6.33
C PHE A 24 4.70 11.24 7.18
N HIS A 25 5.95 10.99 7.59
CA HIS A 25 6.73 11.94 8.38
C HIS A 25 6.93 13.29 7.67
N GLN A 26 7.41 13.26 6.42
CA GLN A 26 7.71 14.47 5.64
C GLN A 26 6.50 15.37 5.42
N ARG A 27 5.28 14.81 5.45
CA ARG A 27 4.05 15.57 5.25
C ARG A 27 3.26 15.83 6.53
N GLY A 28 3.80 15.44 7.68
CA GLY A 28 3.16 15.62 8.98
C GLY A 28 1.86 14.83 9.12
N TYR A 29 1.78 13.63 8.51
CA TYR A 29 0.63 12.74 8.66
C TYR A 29 0.81 11.85 9.88
N ASN A 30 -0.21 11.76 10.73
CA ASN A 30 -0.16 10.84 11.86
C ASN A 30 -0.27 9.39 11.39
N ILE A 31 0.38 8.47 12.11
CA ILE A 31 0.17 7.04 11.98
C ILE A 31 -0.41 6.58 13.30
N ASP A 32 -1.66 6.10 13.27
CA ASP A 32 -2.34 5.60 14.47
C ASP A 32 -1.88 4.17 14.77
N SER A 33 -1.70 3.36 13.72
CA SER A 33 -1.06 2.04 13.83
C SER A 33 -0.47 1.64 12.48
N LEU A 34 0.54 0.76 12.53
CA LEU A 34 1.20 0.20 11.38
C LEU A 34 1.53 -1.26 11.66
N HIS A 35 1.24 -2.14 10.70
CA HIS A 35 1.55 -3.56 10.77
C HIS A 35 2.10 -4.04 9.43
N VAL A 36 3.16 -4.84 9.46
CA VAL A 36 3.86 -5.30 8.26
C VAL A 36 4.34 -6.72 8.43
N ASP A 37 4.02 -7.57 7.46
CA ASP A 37 4.46 -8.97 7.44
C ASP A 37 4.72 -9.42 6.00
N PRO A 38 5.64 -10.39 5.79
CA PRO A 38 5.77 -11.08 4.52
C PRO A 38 4.45 -11.74 4.10
N ILE A 39 4.17 -11.77 2.80
CA ILE A 39 3.06 -12.54 2.25
C ILE A 39 3.56 -13.96 1.97
N GLU A 40 2.94 -14.94 2.62
CA GLU A 40 3.22 -16.37 2.41
C GLU A 40 2.11 -17.05 1.58
N ASP A 41 0.86 -16.63 1.76
CA ASP A 41 -0.28 -17.06 0.93
C ASP A 41 -0.59 -16.04 -0.16
N PHE A 42 -0.24 -16.39 -1.40
CA PHE A 42 -0.48 -15.56 -2.58
C PHE A 42 -1.89 -15.70 -3.17
N GLY A 43 -2.72 -16.62 -2.66
CA GLY A 43 -4.08 -16.85 -3.16
C GLY A 43 -4.90 -15.56 -3.35
N PRO A 44 -4.98 -14.68 -2.35
CA PRO A 44 -5.68 -13.40 -2.44
C PRO A 44 -5.07 -12.40 -3.44
N PHE A 45 -3.81 -12.58 -3.83
CA PHE A 45 -3.05 -11.62 -4.64
C PHE A 45 -2.76 -12.13 -6.07
N ARG A 46 -3.33 -13.27 -6.48
CA ARG A 46 -3.13 -13.84 -7.83
C ARG A 46 -3.51 -12.87 -8.95
N PHE A 47 -4.52 -12.03 -8.74
CA PHE A 47 -4.89 -11.00 -9.73
C PHE A 47 -3.73 -10.04 -10.04
N ILE A 48 -2.85 -9.76 -9.06
CA ILE A 48 -1.67 -8.93 -9.25
C ILE A 48 -0.63 -9.66 -10.10
N GLU A 49 -0.42 -10.95 -9.84
CA GLU A 49 0.48 -11.79 -10.64
C GLU A 49 0.03 -11.84 -12.11
N ASP A 50 -1.26 -12.06 -12.32
CA ASP A 50 -1.85 -12.20 -13.66
C ASP A 50 -1.84 -10.86 -14.41
N GLU A 51 -2.17 -9.75 -13.75
CA GLU A 51 -2.19 -8.42 -14.37
C GLU A 51 -0.78 -7.90 -14.71
N LEU A 52 0.22 -8.19 -13.86
CA LEU A 52 1.58 -7.73 -14.06
C LEU A 52 2.47 -8.73 -14.80
N GLY A 53 2.00 -9.96 -15.05
CA GLY A 53 2.79 -11.02 -15.68
C GLY A 53 3.99 -11.45 -14.83
N ILE A 54 3.88 -11.37 -13.50
CA ILE A 54 4.94 -11.72 -12.55
C ILE A 54 4.50 -12.90 -11.67
N LYS A 55 5.45 -13.53 -10.98
CA LYS A 55 5.17 -14.53 -9.95
C LYS A 55 5.88 -14.15 -8.66
N PHE A 56 5.13 -14.14 -7.57
CA PHE A 56 5.69 -13.86 -6.25
C PHE A 56 6.37 -15.09 -5.68
N GLN A 57 7.46 -14.87 -4.96
CA GLN A 57 8.09 -15.90 -4.13
C GLN A 57 7.99 -15.51 -2.66
N VAL A 58 8.05 -16.53 -1.79
CA VAL A 58 8.01 -16.34 -0.34
C VAL A 58 9.14 -15.42 0.09
N GLY A 59 8.78 -14.35 0.80
CA GLY A 59 9.73 -13.36 1.28
C GLY A 59 10.07 -12.24 0.29
N GLU A 60 9.54 -12.22 -0.94
CA GLU A 60 9.78 -11.13 -1.91
C GLU A 60 8.82 -9.95 -1.76
N VAL A 61 7.64 -10.19 -1.19
CA VAL A 61 6.61 -9.18 -1.02
C VAL A 61 6.05 -9.20 0.40
N SER A 62 5.67 -8.03 0.88
CA SER A 62 5.07 -7.81 2.20
C SER A 62 3.74 -7.09 2.06
N ARG A 63 2.83 -7.40 2.98
CA ARG A 63 1.60 -6.65 3.20
C ARG A 63 1.87 -5.63 4.29
N LEU A 64 1.57 -4.36 4.03
CA LEU A 64 1.65 -3.29 5.00
C LEU A 64 0.25 -2.70 5.21
N THR A 65 -0.22 -2.66 6.45
CA THR A 65 -1.47 -2.01 6.82
C THR A 65 -1.18 -0.80 7.70
N ILE A 66 -1.72 0.35 7.32
CA ILE A 66 -1.58 1.61 8.07
C ILE A 66 -2.96 2.11 8.45
N ARG A 67 -3.17 2.44 9.72
CA ARG A 67 -4.33 3.24 10.14
C ARG A 67 -3.89 4.67 10.43
N THR A 68 -4.70 5.62 10.03
CA THR A 68 -4.43 7.05 10.20
C THR A 68 -5.75 7.82 10.28
N THR A 69 -5.76 8.95 10.99
CA THR A 69 -6.94 9.80 11.09
C THR A 69 -6.76 11.03 10.21
N VAL A 70 -7.48 11.08 9.08
CA VAL A 70 -7.34 12.13 8.07
C VAL A 70 -8.70 12.48 7.43
N GLY A 71 -8.75 13.56 6.64
CA GLY A 71 -9.90 13.87 5.78
C GLY A 71 -9.70 13.33 4.37
N ASP A 72 -10.79 13.23 3.59
CA ASP A 72 -10.80 12.52 2.30
C ASP A 72 -9.81 13.09 1.28
N LYS A 73 -9.67 14.43 1.23
CA LYS A 73 -8.70 15.09 0.34
C LYS A 73 -7.27 14.63 0.65
N LEU A 74 -6.94 14.52 1.93
CA LEU A 74 -5.62 14.11 2.38
C LEU A 74 -5.41 12.62 2.17
N MET A 75 -6.45 11.81 2.40
CA MET A 75 -6.43 10.38 2.15
C MET A 75 -6.10 10.05 0.69
N ARG A 76 -6.82 10.68 -0.26
CA ARG A 76 -6.52 10.58 -1.70
C ARG A 76 -5.11 11.05 -2.05
N GLN A 77 -4.62 12.08 -1.36
CA GLN A 77 -3.25 12.55 -1.54
C GLN A 77 -2.23 11.52 -1.04
N ILE A 78 -2.44 10.88 0.12
CA ILE A 78 -1.57 9.82 0.64
C ILE A 78 -1.49 8.68 -0.39
N LEU A 79 -2.62 8.15 -0.85
CA LEU A 79 -2.67 7.09 -1.87
C LEU A 79 -1.88 7.43 -3.12
N ARG A 80 -2.14 8.61 -3.70
CA ARG A 80 -1.46 9.05 -4.92
C ARG A 80 0.05 9.19 -4.73
N GLN A 81 0.51 9.52 -3.53
CA GLN A 81 1.94 9.71 -3.25
C GLN A 81 2.62 8.38 -2.97
N ILE A 82 1.97 7.47 -2.23
CA ILE A 82 2.46 6.11 -2.00
C ILE A 82 2.59 5.36 -3.34
N ASN A 83 1.60 5.47 -4.23
CA ASN A 83 1.63 4.86 -5.55
C ASN A 83 2.84 5.29 -6.42
N LYS A 84 3.50 6.40 -6.11
CA LYS A 84 4.71 6.85 -6.83
C LYS A 84 6.00 6.18 -6.34
N LEU A 85 5.95 5.46 -5.22
CA LEU A 85 7.10 4.75 -4.69
C LEU A 85 7.33 3.48 -5.52
N ILE A 86 8.57 3.25 -5.94
CA ILE A 86 8.94 2.16 -6.86
C ILE A 86 8.61 0.79 -6.25
N GLU A 87 8.80 0.66 -4.94
CA GLU A 87 8.63 -0.60 -4.21
C GLU A 87 7.16 -0.94 -3.96
N VAL A 88 6.25 0.00 -4.15
CA VAL A 88 4.82 -0.25 -4.00
C VAL A 88 4.32 -0.93 -5.27
N ILE A 89 3.72 -2.10 -5.09
CA ILE A 89 3.07 -2.85 -6.17
C ILE A 89 1.61 -2.43 -6.24
N ALA A 90 0.93 -2.45 -5.09
CA ALA A 90 -0.45 -2.02 -4.98
C ALA A 90 -0.67 -1.24 -3.67
N VAL A 91 -1.59 -0.29 -3.68
CA VAL A 91 -2.08 0.41 -2.49
C VAL A 91 -3.58 0.67 -2.60
N SER A 92 -4.32 0.33 -1.55
CA SER A 92 -5.77 0.51 -1.48
C SER A 92 -6.18 1.24 -0.22
N ASP A 93 -7.24 2.03 -0.35
CA ASP A 93 -8.06 2.50 0.76
C ASP A 93 -9.42 1.81 0.76
N GLU A 94 -10.42 2.39 1.44
CA GLU A 94 -11.76 1.82 1.50
C GLU A 94 -12.53 1.92 0.16
N GLU A 95 -12.11 2.79 -0.76
CA GLU A 95 -12.88 3.15 -1.96
C GLU A 95 -12.18 2.78 -3.27
N SER A 96 -10.85 2.67 -3.26
CA SER A 96 -10.04 2.63 -4.48
C SER A 96 -8.73 1.88 -4.30
N THR A 97 -8.16 1.45 -5.42
CA THR A 97 -6.86 0.78 -5.47
C THR A 97 -6.00 1.39 -6.57
N TYR A 98 -4.76 1.72 -6.26
CA TYR A 98 -3.72 1.89 -7.26
C TYR A 98 -2.95 0.58 -7.40
N LEU A 99 -2.88 0.04 -8.62
CA LEU A 99 -2.05 -1.10 -8.98
C LEU A 99 -1.02 -0.66 -10.03
N LYS A 100 0.26 -0.63 -9.64
CA LYS A 100 1.40 -0.13 -10.45
C LYS A 100 1.06 1.10 -11.29
N GLY A 101 0.51 2.14 -10.65
CA GLY A 101 0.18 3.41 -11.31
C GLY A 101 -1.25 3.53 -11.83
N ILE A 102 -1.97 2.42 -12.03
CA ILE A 102 -3.33 2.42 -12.59
C ILE A 102 -4.35 2.51 -11.46
N LEU A 103 -5.21 3.53 -11.51
CA LEU A 103 -6.31 3.70 -10.55
C LEU A 103 -7.50 2.81 -10.92
N ARG A 104 -7.97 2.04 -9.94
CA ARG A 104 -9.20 1.26 -9.95
C ARG A 104 -10.18 1.86 -8.94
N ASN A 105 -11.44 2.01 -9.31
CA ASN A 105 -12.49 2.61 -8.47
C ASN A 105 -13.13 1.59 -7.51
N GLU A 106 -12.32 0.70 -6.97
CA GLU A 106 -12.73 -0.32 -6.00
C GLU A 106 -11.54 -0.74 -5.12
N ASN A 107 -11.82 -1.24 -3.92
CA ASN A 107 -10.80 -1.83 -3.06
C ASN A 107 -10.54 -3.30 -3.44
N LEU A 108 -9.30 -3.61 -3.80
CA LEU A 108 -8.83 -4.95 -4.18
C LEU A 108 -7.98 -5.64 -3.08
N LEU A 109 -7.70 -4.97 -1.94
CA LEU A 109 -6.77 -5.43 -0.87
C LEU A 109 -7.37 -5.47 0.55
#